data_AF-A0AAU6WNK9-F1
#
_entry.id   AF-A0AAU6WNK9-F1
#
_cell.length_a   1.000
_cell.length_b   1.000
_cell.length_c   1.000
_cell.angle_alpha   90.00
_cell.angle_beta   90.00
_cell.angle_gamma   90.00
#
_symmetry.space_group_name_H-M   'P 1'
#
loop_
_entity.id
_entity.type
_entity.pdbx_description
1 polymer ?
#
loop_
_entity_poly.entity_id
_entity_poly.type
_entity_poly.pdbx_seq_one_letter_code
_entity_poly.pdbx_strand_id
1 'polypeptide(L)'
;MLLNSYYFIFFFTILFFGYYLFGKTSKIQNILLLIGSYIFYSCWSLNFLSLLILSTLVTFFIGNKIRKAEGQAKVYWMRGGVFLVLIQLLYFKYFNFFIENFNDVLKLSGMKDQLSLLKIIFPIGISFYSFRMIGYLLDIRNNKLKEIPSLLDYSVFVAFFRVLLQGLSIKRDLF
;
A
#
# COMPACT_ATOMS: atom_id res chain seq x y z
N MET A 1 -4.49 0.65 -15.67
CA MET A 1 -5.37 1.66 -16.32
C MET A 1 -4.87 3.04 -15.99
N LEU A 2 -4.72 3.92 -17.00
CA LEU A 2 -4.42 5.34 -16.77
C LEU A 2 -5.73 6.11 -16.46
N LEU A 3 -5.63 7.16 -15.65
CA LEU A 3 -6.76 8.02 -15.25
C LEU A 3 -7.55 8.59 -16.44
N ASN A 4 -6.86 8.92 -17.53
CA ASN A 4 -7.44 9.51 -18.74
C ASN A 4 -7.85 8.48 -19.80
N SER A 5 -8.14 7.24 -19.39
CA SER A 5 -8.50 6.17 -20.32
C SER A 5 -9.99 5.88 -20.31
N TYR A 6 -10.58 5.59 -21.47
CA TYR A 6 -11.96 5.09 -21.60
C TYR A 6 -12.23 3.86 -20.70
N TYR A 7 -11.22 3.01 -20.49
CA TYR A 7 -11.30 1.89 -19.55
C TYR A 7 -11.60 2.35 -18.13
N PHE A 8 -11.00 3.45 -17.66
CA PHE A 8 -11.21 3.95 -16.29
C PHE A 8 -12.62 4.47 -16.11
N ILE A 9 -13.15 5.20 -17.09
CA ILE A 9 -14.55 5.69 -17.07
C ILE A 9 -15.50 4.50 -16.99
N PHE A 10 -15.32 3.50 -17.85
CA PHE A 10 -16.16 2.31 -17.86
C PHE A 10 -16.13 1.55 -16.52
N PHE A 11 -14.93 1.30 -15.98
CA PHE A 11 -14.75 0.68 -14.66
C PHE A 11 -15.43 1.50 -13.55
N PHE A 12 -15.22 2.82 -13.54
CA PHE A 12 -15.79 3.70 -12.53
C PHE A 12 -17.31 3.73 -12.60
N THR A 13 -17.88 3.78 -13.81
CA THR A 13 -19.33 3.72 -14.03
C THR A 13 -19.92 2.42 -13.50
N ILE A 14 -19.31 1.27 -13.81
CA ILE A 14 -19.76 -0.03 -13.27
C ILE A 14 -19.67 -0.05 -11.75
N LEU A 15 -18.54 0.40 -11.19
CA LEU A 15 -18.35 0.44 -9.74
C LEU A 15 -19.39 1.35 -9.07
N PHE A 16 -19.67 2.52 -9.66
CA PHE A 16 -20.62 3.50 -9.15
C PHE A 16 -22.05 2.95 -9.15
N PHE A 17 -22.51 2.41 -10.28
CA PHE A 17 -23.84 1.79 -10.35
C PHE A 17 -23.93 0.55 -9.46
N GLY A 18 -22.88 -0.27 -9.40
CA GLY A 18 -22.82 -1.41 -8.49
C GLY A 18 -22.92 -0.98 -7.02
N TYR A 19 -22.19 0.06 -6.64
CA TYR A 19 -22.25 0.65 -5.30
C TYR A 19 -23.64 1.19 -4.98
N TYR A 20 -24.27 1.91 -5.92
CA TYR A 20 -25.59 2.51 -5.71
C TYR A 20 -26.72 1.48 -5.65
N LEU A 21 -26.71 0.49 -6.56
CA LEU A 21 -27.78 -0.51 -6.68
C LEU A 21 -27.70 -1.61 -5.62
N PHE A 22 -26.48 -2.09 -5.32
CA PHE A 22 -26.28 -3.22 -4.42
C PHE A 22 -25.81 -2.80 -3.02
N GLY A 23 -25.40 -1.54 -2.81
CA GLY A 23 -24.90 -1.01 -1.55
C GLY A 23 -25.97 -0.77 -0.49
N LYS A 24 -26.85 -1.75 -0.25
CA LYS A 24 -27.92 -1.70 0.75
C LYS A 24 -27.41 -1.77 2.19
N THR A 25 -26.16 -2.21 2.40
CA THR A 25 -25.50 -2.25 3.72
C THR A 25 -24.05 -1.80 3.60
N SER A 26 -23.51 -1.24 4.69
CA SER A 26 -22.10 -0.81 4.75
C SER A 26 -21.12 -1.95 4.44
N LYS A 27 -21.46 -3.20 4.79
CA LYS A 27 -20.64 -4.37 4.48
C LYS A 27 -20.56 -4.64 2.98
N ILE A 28 -21.70 -4.64 2.28
CA ILE A 28 -21.73 -4.89 0.82
C ILE A 28 -21.00 -3.76 0.09
N GLN A 29 -21.21 -2.52 0.52
CA GLN A 29 -20.48 -1.36 0.00
C GLN A 29 -18.96 -1.54 0.15
N ASN A 30 -18.48 -1.93 1.32
CA ASN A 30 -17.06 -2.15 1.56
C ASN A 30 -16.50 -3.32 0.75
N ILE A 31 -17.26 -4.41 0.56
CA ILE A 31 -16.86 -5.51 -0.33
C ILE A 31 -16.72 -5.02 -1.77
N LEU A 32 -17.71 -4.28 -2.29
CA LEU A 32 -17.69 -3.74 -3.65
C LEU A 32 -16.50 -2.80 -3.85
N LEU A 33 -16.27 -1.90 -2.89
CA LEU A 33 -15.13 -0.98 -2.92
C LEU A 33 -13.79 -1.71 -2.84
N LEU A 34 -13.69 -2.78 -2.06
CA LEU A 34 -12.47 -3.58 -1.95
C LEU A 34 -12.19 -4.32 -3.24
N ILE A 35 -13.19 -5.03 -3.79
CA ILE A 35 -13.08 -5.74 -5.07
C ILE A 35 -12.70 -4.77 -6.18
N GLY A 36 -13.38 -3.63 -6.28
CA GLY A 36 -13.03 -2.59 -7.23
C GLY A 36 -11.60 -2.11 -7.08
N SER A 37 -11.16 -1.87 -5.84
CA SER A 37 -9.81 -1.42 -5.57
C SER A 37 -8.74 -2.46 -5.95
N TYR A 38 -9.01 -3.75 -5.70
CA TYR A 38 -8.12 -4.83 -6.09
C TYR A 38 -8.10 -5.07 -7.60
N ILE A 39 -9.24 -4.98 -8.28
CA ILE A 39 -9.31 -5.02 -9.74
C ILE A 39 -8.46 -3.88 -10.32
N PHE A 40 -8.69 -2.65 -9.85
CA PHE A 40 -7.94 -1.48 -10.30
C PHE A 40 -6.42 -1.67 -10.12
N TYR A 41 -6.00 -2.18 -8.96
CA TYR A 41 -4.60 -2.43 -8.67
C TYR A 41 -4.01 -3.60 -9.50
N SER A 42 -4.79 -4.67 -9.70
CA SER A 42 -4.41 -5.84 -10.50
C SER A 42 -4.12 -5.48 -11.96
N CYS A 43 -4.88 -4.51 -12.51
CA CYS A 43 -4.68 -3.98 -13.85
C CYS A 43 -3.36 -3.20 -14.00
N TRP A 44 -2.70 -2.86 -12.89
CA TRP A 44 -1.36 -2.27 -12.91
C TRP A 44 -0.29 -3.36 -12.76
N SER A 45 -0.45 -4.23 -11.77
CA SER A 45 0.41 -5.39 -11.58
C SER A 45 -0.22 -6.41 -10.64
N LEU A 46 -0.25 -7.68 -11.04
CA LEU A 46 -0.70 -8.76 -10.15
C LEU A 46 0.32 -9.03 -9.03
N ASN A 47 1.62 -8.97 -9.31
CA ASN A 47 2.68 -9.27 -8.34
C ASN A 47 2.67 -8.34 -7.13
N PHE A 48 2.33 -7.06 -7.30
CA PHE A 48 2.27 -6.14 -6.16
C PHE A 48 0.91 -6.15 -5.45
N LEU A 49 -0.13 -6.78 -6.03
CA LEU A 49 -1.42 -6.92 -5.36
C LEU A 49 -1.28 -7.86 -4.16
N SER A 50 -0.58 -8.98 -4.34
CA SER A 50 -0.30 -9.92 -3.25
C SER A 50 0.51 -9.24 -2.14
N LEU A 51 1.47 -8.40 -2.50
CA LEU A 51 2.23 -7.58 -1.57
C LEU A 51 1.32 -6.62 -0.79
N LEU A 52 0.41 -5.90 -1.46
CA LEU A 52 -0.56 -5.01 -0.81
C LEU A 52 -1.44 -5.78 0.19
N ILE A 53 -2.00 -6.92 -0.23
CA ILE A 53 -2.86 -7.75 0.60
C ILE A 53 -2.09 -8.28 1.82
N LEU A 54 -0.89 -8.82 1.61
CA LEU A 54 -0.07 -9.36 2.68
C LEU A 54 0.31 -8.26 3.69
N SER A 55 0.78 -7.10 3.23
CA SER A 55 1.10 -5.97 4.10
C SER A 55 -0.12 -5.48 4.87
N THR A 56 -1.30 -5.46 4.25
CA THR A 56 -2.57 -5.13 4.89
C THR A 56 -2.91 -6.13 6.00
N LEU A 57 -2.80 -7.43 5.74
CA LEU A 57 -3.05 -8.46 6.74
C LEU A 57 -2.08 -8.36 7.92
N VAL A 58 -0.78 -8.27 7.64
CA VAL A 58 0.26 -8.17 8.67
C VAL A 58 0.03 -6.95 9.56
N THR A 59 -0.18 -5.78 8.98
CA THR A 59 -0.39 -4.54 9.73
C THR A 59 -1.71 -4.54 10.51
N PHE A 60 -2.76 -5.17 9.99
CA PHE A 60 -4.00 -5.39 10.72
C PHE A 60 -3.78 -6.23 11.99
N PHE A 61 -3.10 -7.37 11.86
CA PHE A 61 -2.81 -8.24 13.01
C PHE A 61 -1.88 -7.59 14.02
N ILE A 62 -0.86 -6.85 13.57
CA ILE A 62 0.00 -6.07 14.46
C ILE A 62 -0.83 -5.01 15.19
N GLY A 63 -1.74 -4.30 14.52
CA GLY A 63 -2.67 -3.37 15.17
C GLY A 63 -3.49 -4.03 16.29
N ASN A 64 -4.02 -5.22 16.04
CA ASN A 64 -4.71 -6.01 17.07
C ASN A 64 -3.80 -6.38 18.25
N LYS A 65 -2.52 -6.72 18.00
CA LYS A 65 -1.53 -6.98 19.05
C LYS A 65 -1.19 -5.72 19.84
N ILE A 66 -1.02 -4.57 19.19
CA ILE A 66 -0.78 -3.27 19.86
C ILE A 66 -1.94 -2.96 20.82
N ARG A 67 -3.20 -3.19 20.41
CA ARG A 67 -4.34 -2.86 21.27
C ARG A 67 -4.44 -3.74 22.51
N LYS A 68 -4.08 -5.02 22.39
CA LYS A 68 -4.10 -5.97 23.53
C LYS A 68 -2.86 -5.86 24.42
N ALA A 69 -1.81 -5.19 23.96
CA ALA A 69 -0.56 -5.07 24.68
C ALA A 69 -0.54 -3.86 25.63
N GLU A 70 0.15 -4.01 26.75
CA GLU A 70 0.37 -2.95 27.74
C GLU A 70 1.87 -2.67 27.91
N GLY A 71 2.19 -1.49 28.46
CA GLY A 71 3.57 -1.09 28.74
C GLY A 71 4.49 -1.13 27.51
N GLN A 72 5.68 -1.73 27.68
CA GLN A 72 6.71 -1.79 26.64
C GLN A 72 6.35 -2.67 25.45
N ALA A 73 5.55 -3.73 25.67
CA ALA A 73 5.12 -4.62 24.59
C ALA A 73 4.33 -3.86 23.51
N LYS A 74 3.49 -2.90 23.92
CA LYS A 74 2.74 -2.02 23.02
C LYS A 74 3.66 -1.20 22.12
N VAL A 75 4.77 -0.71 22.67
CA VAL A 75 5.78 0.06 21.94
C VAL A 75 6.54 -0.83 20.97
N TYR A 76 6.91 -2.05 21.36
CA TYR A 76 7.62 -2.98 20.49
C TYR A 76 6.78 -3.43 19.30
N TRP A 77 5.50 -3.78 19.50
CA TRP A 77 4.60 -4.11 18.38
C TRP A 77 4.43 -2.96 17.40
N MET A 78 4.28 -1.73 17.91
CA MET A 78 4.18 -0.53 17.08
C MET A 78 5.47 -0.27 16.29
N ARG A 79 6.64 -0.32 16.95
CA ARG A 79 7.93 -0.16 16.28
C ARG A 79 8.16 -1.24 15.22
N GLY A 80 7.87 -2.50 15.54
CA GLY A 80 7.99 -3.62 14.59
C GLY A 80 7.08 -3.45 13.37
N GLY A 81 5.82 -3.08 13.57
CA GLY A 81 4.89 -2.83 12.46
C GLY A 81 5.30 -1.66 11.58
N VAL A 82 5.70 -0.53 12.18
CA VAL A 82 6.22 0.62 11.43
C VAL A 82 7.49 0.26 10.67
N PHE A 83 8.41 -0.48 11.29
CA PHE A 83 9.63 -0.94 10.67
C PHE A 83 9.35 -1.83 9.45
N LEU A 84 8.41 -2.77 9.53
CA LEU A 84 8.00 -3.63 8.41
C LEU A 84 7.41 -2.83 7.25
N VAL A 85 6.62 -1.78 7.53
CA VAL A 85 6.08 -0.92 6.47
C VAL A 85 7.17 -0.05 5.84
N LEU A 86 8.10 0.48 6.65
CA LEU A 86 9.20 1.31 6.18
C LEU A 86 10.21 0.51 5.36
N ILE A 87 10.57 -0.71 5.77
CA ILE A 87 11.52 -1.53 5.00
C ILE A 87 10.96 -1.89 3.63
N GLN A 88 9.65 -2.18 3.54
CA GLN A 88 8.97 -2.39 2.27
C GLN A 88 8.99 -1.12 1.41
N LEU A 89 8.69 0.04 1.98
CA LEU A 89 8.72 1.31 1.27
C LEU A 89 10.13 1.66 0.78
N LEU A 90 11.15 1.49 1.63
CA LEU A 90 12.54 1.77 1.31
C LEU A 90 13.06 0.83 0.23
N TYR A 91 12.75 -0.46 0.34
CA TYR A 91 13.08 -1.44 -0.69
C TYR A 91 12.55 -0.97 -2.04
N PHE A 92 11.24 -0.82 -2.22
CA PHE A 92 10.72 -0.45 -3.54
C PHE A 92 11.16 0.94 -4.02
N LYS A 93 11.32 1.93 -3.12
CA LYS A 93 11.65 3.30 -3.50
C LYS A 93 13.12 3.51 -3.85
N TYR A 94 14.03 2.80 -3.18
CA TYR A 94 15.47 3.05 -3.28
C TYR A 94 16.27 1.85 -3.82
N PHE A 95 15.64 0.71 -4.11
CA PHE A 95 16.36 -0.48 -4.60
C PHE A 95 17.15 -0.21 -5.88
N ASN A 96 16.55 0.48 -6.87
CA ASN A 96 17.24 0.79 -8.12
C ASN A 96 18.44 1.73 -7.87
N PHE A 97 18.28 2.75 -7.02
CA PHE A 97 19.38 3.64 -6.62
C PHE A 97 20.50 2.85 -5.93
N PHE A 98 20.16 1.91 -5.04
CA PHE A 98 21.15 1.10 -4.34
C PHE A 98 21.94 0.20 -5.30
N ILE A 99 21.27 -0.44 -6.26
CA ILE A 99 21.94 -1.25 -7.29
C ILE A 99 22.86 -0.40 -8.16
N GLU A 100 22.41 0.79 -8.58
CA GLU A 100 23.23 1.71 -9.39
C GLU A 100 24.51 2.11 -8.66
N ASN A 101 24.40 2.57 -7.41
CA ASN A 101 25.57 2.93 -6.60
C ASN A 101 26.49 1.75 -6.33
N PHE A 102 25.94 0.57 -6.05
CA PHE A 102 26.73 -0.63 -5.83
C PHE A 102 27.49 -1.05 -7.09
N ASN A 103 26.84 -0.98 -8.25
CA ASN A 103 27.48 -1.22 -9.55
C ASN A 103 28.59 -0.19 -9.84
N ASP A 104 28.42 1.07 -9.46
CA ASP A 104 29.46 2.09 -9.65
C ASP A 104 30.66 1.87 -8.72
N VAL A 105 30.44 1.44 -7.48
CA VAL A 105 31.53 1.02 -6.58
C VAL A 105 32.27 -0.22 -7.12
N LEU A 106 31.56 -1.21 -7.67
CA LEU A 106 32.16 -2.41 -8.27
C LEU A 106 33.01 -2.07 -9.52
N LYS A 107 32.56 -1.10 -10.34
CA LYS A 107 33.36 -0.60 -11.46
C LYS A 107 34.65 0.06 -10.97
N LEU A 108 34.59 0.82 -9.88
CA LEU A 108 35.76 1.48 -9.29
C LEU A 108 36.74 0.48 -8.65
N SER A 109 36.25 -0.67 -8.15
CA SER A 109 37.10 -1.75 -7.62
C SER A 109 37.66 -2.70 -8.70
N GLY A 110 37.41 -2.43 -9.98
CA GLY A 110 37.94 -3.20 -11.12
C GLY A 110 37.17 -4.49 -11.42
N MET A 111 36.04 -4.75 -10.74
CA MET A 111 35.17 -5.89 -11.00
C MET A 111 34.22 -5.56 -12.17
N LYS A 112 34.25 -6.37 -13.24
CA LYS A 112 33.40 -6.18 -14.44
C LYS A 112 32.00 -6.79 -14.32
N ASP A 113 31.73 -7.54 -13.26
CA ASP A 113 30.44 -8.18 -13.06
C ASP A 113 29.41 -7.13 -12.62
N GLN A 114 28.69 -6.60 -13.61
CA GLN A 114 27.55 -5.74 -13.38
C GLN A 114 26.41 -6.61 -12.85
N LEU A 115 25.87 -6.27 -11.68
CA LEU A 115 24.55 -6.79 -11.33
C LEU A 115 23.59 -6.30 -12.40
N SER A 116 22.96 -7.24 -13.11
CA SER A 116 21.91 -6.90 -14.06
C SER A 116 20.90 -6.01 -13.34
N LEU A 117 20.71 -4.79 -13.85
CA LEU A 117 19.71 -3.84 -13.33
C LEU A 117 18.33 -4.47 -13.50
N LEU A 118 17.90 -5.28 -12.54
CA LEU A 118 16.50 -5.61 -12.36
C LEU A 118 15.83 -4.29 -11.98
N LYS A 119 15.39 -3.53 -12.99
CA LYS A 119 14.61 -2.31 -12.81
C LYS A 119 13.29 -2.72 -12.15
N ILE A 120 13.26 -2.70 -10.82
CA ILE A 120 12.04 -2.95 -10.07
C ILE A 120 11.10 -1.78 -10.36
N ILE A 121 9.96 -2.08 -10.96
CA ILE A 121 8.90 -1.12 -11.18
C ILE A 121 8.21 -0.90 -9.83
N PHE A 122 8.12 0.36 -9.41
CA PHE A 122 7.61 0.72 -8.08
C PHE A 122 6.09 0.59 -7.99
N PRO A 123 5.52 -0.14 -7.01
CA PRO A 123 4.08 -0.27 -6.82
C PRO A 123 3.36 1.07 -6.73
N ILE A 124 2.30 1.21 -7.52
CA ILE A 124 1.54 2.46 -7.55
C ILE A 124 0.94 2.74 -6.18
N GLY A 125 1.14 3.95 -5.66
CA GLY A 125 0.56 4.37 -4.38
C GLY A 125 1.16 3.71 -3.13
N ILE A 126 2.29 3.00 -3.20
CA ILE A 126 2.94 2.42 -1.99
C ILE A 126 3.23 3.42 -0.89
N SER A 127 3.68 4.63 -1.20
CA SER A 127 3.84 5.65 -0.16
C SER A 127 2.52 5.95 0.56
N PHE A 128 1.41 6.03 -0.17
CA PHE A 128 0.11 6.37 0.41
C PHE A 128 -0.45 5.25 1.29
N TYR A 129 -0.43 4.01 0.79
CA TYR A 129 -0.91 2.89 1.61
C TYR A 129 0.04 2.62 2.79
N SER A 130 1.36 2.84 2.63
CA SER A 130 2.32 2.75 3.73
C SER A 130 2.04 3.80 4.82
N PHE A 131 1.80 5.06 4.45
CA PHE A 131 1.46 6.09 5.44
C PHE A 131 0.14 5.81 6.14
N ARG A 132 -0.85 5.25 5.44
CA ARG A 132 -2.12 4.79 6.04
C ARG A 132 -1.90 3.67 7.05
N MET A 133 -1.08 2.68 6.71
CA MET A 133 -0.73 1.59 7.61
C MET A 133 0.00 2.11 8.86
N ILE A 134 0.98 3.01 8.70
CA ILE A 134 1.71 3.64 9.81
C ILE A 134 0.75 4.47 10.68
N GLY A 135 -0.07 5.31 10.07
CA GLY A 135 -1.08 6.12 10.78
C GLY A 135 -2.02 5.25 11.61
N TYR A 136 -2.53 4.16 11.04
CA TYR A 136 -3.35 3.18 11.76
C TYR A 136 -2.64 2.59 13.00
N LEU A 137 -1.38 2.16 12.88
CA LEU A 137 -0.63 1.62 14.01
C LEU A 137 -0.40 2.67 15.11
N LEU A 138 -0.10 3.91 14.71
CA LEU A 138 0.09 5.04 15.64
C LEU A 138 -1.22 5.42 16.33
N ASP A 139 -2.34 5.44 15.62
CA ASP A 139 -3.65 5.80 16.16
C ASP A 139 -4.14 4.74 17.16
N ILE A 140 -3.91 3.45 16.90
CA ILE A 140 -4.15 2.39 17.90
C ILE A 140 -3.25 2.59 19.12
N ARG A 141 -1.95 2.84 18.90
CA ARG A 141 -0.99 3.01 19.99
C ARG A 141 -1.40 4.19 20.89
N ASN A 142 -1.88 5.27 20.30
CA ASN A 142 -2.31 6.49 20.98
C ASN A 142 -3.77 6.43 21.49
N ASN A 143 -4.44 5.26 21.41
CA ASN A 143 -5.82 5.08 21.82
C ASN A 143 -6.81 6.07 21.16
N LYS A 144 -6.51 6.53 19.94
CA LYS A 144 -7.36 7.49 19.20
C LYS A 144 -8.56 6.82 18.54
N LEU A 145 -8.48 5.51 18.29
CA LEU A 145 -9.59 4.76 17.71
C LEU A 145 -10.55 4.30 18.81
N LYS A 146 -11.81 4.76 18.72
CA LYS A 146 -12.90 4.29 19.60
C LYS A 146 -13.12 2.78 19.46
N GLU A 147 -13.08 2.27 18.24
CA GLU A 147 -13.24 0.85 17.92
C GLU A 147 -12.19 0.42 16.87
N ILE A 148 -11.73 -0.84 16.91
CA ILE A 148 -10.89 -1.36 15.82
C ILE A 148 -11.80 -1.66 14.63
N PRO A 149 -11.47 -1.16 13.44
CA PRO A 149 -12.19 -1.48 12.22
C PRO A 149 -12.18 -2.98 11.97
N SER A 150 -13.22 -3.52 11.34
CA SER A 150 -13.15 -4.90 10.85
C SER A 150 -12.01 -5.03 9.82
N LEU A 151 -11.55 -6.26 9.58
CA LEU A 151 -10.51 -6.49 8.56
C LEU A 151 -10.95 -5.95 7.18
N LEU A 152 -12.24 -6.07 6.87
CA LEU A 152 -12.82 -5.54 5.65
C LEU A 152 -12.70 -4.01 5.58
N ASP A 153 -13.12 -3.32 6.65
CA ASP A 153 -13.09 -1.85 6.69
C ASP A 153 -11.65 -1.32 6.62
N TYR A 154 -10.73 -1.98 7.33
CA TYR A 154 -9.31 -1.67 7.26
C TYR A 154 -8.73 -1.91 5.86
N SER A 155 -9.09 -3.04 5.23
CA SER A 155 -8.60 -3.37 3.89
C SER A 155 -9.09 -2.37 2.85
N VAL A 156 -10.35 -1.91 2.94
CA VAL A 156 -10.87 -0.81 2.12
C VAL A 156 -10.13 0.47 2.40
N PHE A 157 -9.94 0.84 3.68
CA PHE A 157 -9.20 2.04 4.07
C PHE A 157 -7.79 2.06 3.49
N VAL A 158 -7.08 0.93 3.48
CA VAL A 158 -5.72 0.84 2.93
C VAL A 158 -5.75 0.87 1.40
N ALA A 159 -6.56 0.00 0.79
CA ALA A 159 -6.52 -0.28 -0.65
C ALA A 159 -7.31 0.69 -1.52
N PHE A 160 -8.11 1.60 -0.94
CA PHE A 160 -9.04 2.43 -1.71
C PHE A 160 -8.40 3.12 -2.92
N PHE A 161 -8.86 2.75 -4.12
CA PHE A 161 -8.22 3.14 -5.39
C PHE A 161 -8.07 4.65 -5.57
N ARG A 162 -9.02 5.48 -5.09
CA ARG A 162 -8.94 6.95 -5.19
C ARG A 162 -7.70 7.53 -4.51
N VAL A 163 -7.20 6.88 -3.47
CA VAL A 163 -5.98 7.34 -2.79
C VAL A 163 -4.73 6.83 -3.46
N LEU A 164 -4.76 5.63 -4.03
CA LEU A 164 -3.68 5.16 -4.90
C LEU A 164 -3.50 6.08 -6.11
N LEU A 165 -4.60 6.65 -6.63
CA LEU A 165 -4.60 7.66 -7.67
C LEU A 165 -3.95 8.99 -7.26
N GLN A 166 -4.01 9.38 -5.98
CA GLN A 166 -3.33 10.60 -5.51
C GLN A 166 -1.80 10.45 -5.58
N GLY A 167 -1.28 9.23 -5.48
CA GLY A 167 0.15 8.97 -5.69
C GLY A 167 0.64 9.12 -7.12
N LEU A 168 -0.25 9.11 -8.11
CA LEU A 168 0.11 9.51 -9.47
C LEU A 168 0.31 11.03 -9.60
N SER A 169 -0.26 11.84 -8.71
CA SER A 169 -0.24 13.30 -8.83
C SER A 169 1.09 13.94 -8.41
N ILE A 170 1.92 13.25 -7.62
CA ILE A 170 3.21 13.78 -7.13
C ILE A 170 4.36 13.57 -8.15
N LYS A 171 4.07 13.04 -9.34
CA LYS A 171 5.05 12.85 -10.43
C LYS A 171 4.71 13.63 -11.71
N ARG A 172 4.18 14.86 -11.59
CA ARG A 172 3.86 15.68 -12.76
C ARG A 172 4.37 17.13 -12.75
N ASP A 173 5.35 17.45 -11.91
CA ASP A 173 6.01 18.77 -11.90
C ASP A 173 7.53 18.70 -12.15
N LEU A 174 8.00 17.68 -12.86
CA LEU A 174 9.36 17.62 -13.41
C LEU A 174 9.31 17.27 -14.89
N PHE A 175 8.91 18.27 -15.68
CA PHE A 175 9.40 18.53 -17.04
C PHE A 175 9.66 20.03 -17.15
#